data_AF-A0A166RBZ1-F1
#
_entry.id   AF-A0A166RBZ1-F1
#
_cell.length_a   1.000
_cell.length_b   1.000
_cell.length_c   1.000
_cell.angle_alpha   90.00
_cell.angle_beta   90.00
_cell.angle_gamma   90.00
#
_symmetry.space_group_name_H-M   'P 1'
#
loop_
_entity.id
_entity.type
_entity.pdbx_description
1 polymer ?
#
loop_
_entity_poly.entity_id
_entity_poly.type
_entity_poly.pdbx_seq_one_letter_code
_entity_poly.pdbx_strand_id
1 'polypeptide(L)'
;MNHVPANAPQVVVATLTRMILPNDDVRNGEYIMSESDPFAPGRTIALEEHFATRRFLDGPGEHLAENYDEAFLDRLCDIGDGRVAAMDSAGVDVQVLSLAAPGTEQLDPDDAVALARDTNDRLAAAVERHPDRFAGFAALPTPAPDAAADELERVVSDHDFVAG
;
A
#
# COMPACT_ATOMS: atom_id res chain seq x y z
N MET A 1 43.14 -28.48 -1.25
CA MET A 1 42.76 -27.16 -0.72
C MET A 1 42.65 -26.21 -1.89
N ASN A 2 41.43 -25.91 -2.33
CA ASN A 2 41.15 -24.76 -3.19
C ASN A 2 39.95 -24.05 -2.55
N HIS A 3 40.22 -22.87 -1.99
CA HIS A 3 39.25 -22.02 -1.32
C HIS A 3 38.52 -21.21 -2.39
N VAL A 4 37.22 -21.46 -2.55
CA VAL A 4 36.34 -20.59 -3.35
C VAL A 4 36.02 -19.35 -2.50
N PRO A 5 36.16 -18.11 -3.00
CA PRO A 5 35.77 -16.93 -2.24
C PRO A 5 34.25 -16.77 -2.23
N ALA A 6 33.67 -16.70 -1.03
CA ALA A 6 32.26 -16.47 -0.78
C ALA A 6 31.96 -14.97 -0.76
N ASN A 7 31.88 -14.33 -1.93
CA ASN A 7 31.40 -12.95 -2.01
C ASN A 7 30.76 -12.64 -3.37
N ALA A 8 29.55 -13.13 -3.57
CA ALA A 8 28.64 -12.70 -4.63
C ALA A 8 27.19 -13.10 -4.29
N PRO A 9 26.54 -12.38 -3.36
CA PRO A 9 25.18 -11.93 -3.69
C PRO A 9 24.83 -10.50 -3.20
N GLN A 10 25.71 -9.79 -2.49
CA GLN A 10 25.30 -8.55 -1.81
C GLN A 10 25.12 -7.33 -2.73
N VAL A 11 25.71 -7.33 -3.93
CA VAL A 11 25.63 -6.19 -4.85
C VAL A 11 24.29 -6.14 -5.61
N VAL A 12 23.63 -7.28 -5.82
CA VAL A 12 22.36 -7.34 -6.56
C VAL A 12 21.19 -6.91 -5.67
N VAL A 13 21.21 -7.28 -4.39
CA VAL A 13 20.20 -6.85 -3.40
C VAL A 13 20.22 -5.32 -3.25
N ALA A 14 21.41 -4.71 -3.17
CA ALA A 14 21.55 -3.25 -3.04
C ALA A 14 21.04 -2.45 -4.27
N THR A 15 20.98 -3.05 -5.46
CA THR A 15 20.49 -2.36 -6.67
C THR A 15 18.96 -2.39 -6.77
N LEU A 16 18.31 -3.44 -6.23
CA LEU A 16 16.85 -3.55 -6.18
C LEU A 16 16.23 -2.72 -5.06
N THR A 17 16.89 -2.61 -3.89
CA THR A 17 16.40 -1.79 -2.77
C THR A 17 16.40 -0.29 -3.10
N ARG A 18 17.32 0.17 -3.96
CA ARG A 18 17.46 1.59 -4.33
C ARG A 18 16.35 2.12 -5.26
N MET A 19 15.53 1.22 -5.81
CA MET A 19 14.48 1.55 -6.77
C MET A 19 13.08 1.59 -6.12
N ILE A 20 12.98 1.20 -4.83
CA ILE A 20 11.70 1.05 -4.12
C ILE A 20 11.59 2.00 -2.90
N LEU A 21 12.69 2.49 -2.33
CA LEU A 21 12.66 3.33 -1.11
C LEU A 21 13.38 4.67 -1.36
N PRO A 22 12.66 5.78 -1.61
CA PRO A 22 13.29 7.00 -2.05
C PRO A 22 13.56 7.95 -0.89
N ASN A 23 14.22 7.58 0.23
CA ASN A 23 14.58 8.57 1.28
C ASN A 23 15.68 8.15 2.29
N ASP A 24 16.80 7.56 1.85
CA ASP A 24 17.79 6.99 2.80
C ASP A 24 19.12 7.75 2.95
N ASP A 25 19.51 7.99 4.22
CA ASP A 25 20.83 8.50 4.64
C ASP A 25 21.85 7.34 4.64
N VAL A 26 22.63 7.23 3.57
CA VAL A 26 23.71 6.23 3.48
C VAL A 26 24.95 6.76 4.20
N ARG A 27 25.28 6.19 5.37
CA ARG A 27 26.54 6.46 6.10
C ARG A 27 27.42 5.22 6.10
N ASN A 28 28.64 5.35 5.59
CA ASN A 28 29.67 4.30 5.58
C ASN A 28 29.28 2.96 4.92
N GLY A 29 28.32 2.96 3.99
CA GLY A 29 27.90 1.75 3.27
C GLY A 29 27.00 0.81 4.08
N GLU A 30 26.61 1.20 5.29
CA GLU A 30 25.53 0.56 6.03
C GLU A 30 24.23 1.33 5.81
N TYR A 31 23.16 0.57 5.62
CA TYR A 31 21.82 1.09 5.48
C TYR A 31 21.28 1.39 6.87
N ILE A 32 21.10 2.67 7.19
CA ILE A 32 20.55 3.09 8.47
C ILE A 32 19.07 3.37 8.27
N MET A 33 18.26 2.32 8.45
CA MET A 33 16.81 2.48 8.56
C MET A 33 16.50 3.40 9.73
N SER A 34 15.62 4.39 9.53
CA SER A 34 15.12 5.16 10.66
C SER A 34 14.28 4.24 11.56
N GLU A 35 14.25 4.49 12.86
CA GLU A 35 13.31 3.80 13.76
C GLU A 35 11.84 4.08 13.38
N SER A 36 11.59 5.11 12.55
CA SER A 36 10.27 5.44 12.02
C SER A 36 9.97 4.76 10.68
N ASP A 37 10.89 3.98 10.11
CA ASP A 37 10.68 3.30 8.84
C ASP A 37 9.68 2.13 9.02
N PRO A 38 8.54 2.11 8.30
CA PRO A 38 7.51 1.07 8.47
C PRO A 38 8.01 -0.35 8.15
N PHE A 39 9.15 -0.51 7.49
CA PHE A 39 9.75 -1.79 7.11
C PHE A 39 11.03 -2.12 7.89
N ALA A 40 11.30 -1.41 8.99
CA ALA A 40 12.40 -1.73 9.90
C ALA A 40 12.34 -3.19 10.41
N PRO A 41 13.49 -3.87 10.60
CA PRO A 41 13.52 -5.25 11.07
C PRO A 41 12.79 -5.45 12.42
N GLY A 42 12.08 -6.57 12.54
CA GLY A 42 11.37 -6.93 13.78
C GLY A 42 9.92 -6.44 13.86
N ARG A 43 9.44 -5.69 12.86
CA ARG A 43 8.03 -5.33 12.73
C ARG A 43 7.19 -6.48 12.15
N THR A 44 5.97 -6.62 12.65
CA THR A 44 4.91 -7.46 12.10
C THR A 44 4.13 -6.66 11.04
N ILE A 45 4.29 -7.06 9.78
CA ILE A 45 3.66 -6.41 8.62
C ILE A 45 2.56 -7.30 8.07
N ALA A 46 1.34 -6.77 7.97
CA ALA A 46 0.23 -7.43 7.30
C ALA A 46 0.07 -6.88 5.86
N LEU A 47 -0.06 -7.77 4.87
CA LEU A 47 0.05 -7.44 3.44
C LEU A 47 -1.27 -7.48 2.66
N GLU A 48 -2.30 -8.15 3.17
CA GLU A 48 -3.59 -8.35 2.48
C GLU A 48 -4.71 -7.68 3.28
N GLU A 49 -4.55 -6.38 3.53
CA GLU A 49 -5.46 -5.63 4.39
C GLU A 49 -6.36 -4.73 3.53
N HIS A 50 -7.62 -5.14 3.42
CA HIS A 50 -8.57 -4.42 2.58
C HIS A 50 -9.14 -3.18 3.27
N PHE A 51 -9.42 -2.17 2.47
CA PHE A 51 -10.30 -1.07 2.84
C PHE A 51 -11.31 -0.79 1.72
N ALA A 52 -12.33 -0.02 2.05
CA ALA A 52 -13.32 0.45 1.09
C ALA A 52 -13.47 1.97 1.17
N THR A 53 -13.95 2.59 0.09
CA THR A 53 -14.44 3.96 0.12
C THR A 53 -15.95 3.95 -0.02
N ARG A 54 -16.64 5.00 0.46
CA ARG A 54 -18.09 5.13 0.25
C ARG A 54 -18.44 5.16 -1.25
N ARG A 55 -17.61 5.82 -2.07
CA ARG A 55 -17.75 5.81 -3.53
C ARG A 55 -17.66 4.40 -4.12
N PHE A 56 -16.76 3.56 -3.61
CA PHE A 56 -16.67 2.15 -4.01
C PHE A 56 -17.91 1.36 -3.59
N LEU A 57 -18.35 1.51 -2.33
CA LEU A 57 -19.54 0.81 -1.81
C LEU A 57 -20.84 1.23 -2.52
N ASP A 58 -20.95 2.48 -2.94
CA ASP A 58 -22.10 2.99 -3.72
C ASP A 58 -22.04 2.61 -5.22
N GLY A 59 -21.04 1.80 -5.62
CA GLY A 59 -20.79 1.42 -7.01
C GLY A 59 -20.33 -0.04 -7.13
N PRO A 60 -19.11 -0.32 -7.62
CA PRO A 60 -18.66 -1.69 -7.88
C PRO A 60 -18.55 -2.57 -6.61
N GLY A 61 -18.53 -1.95 -5.43
CA GLY A 61 -18.57 -2.61 -4.13
C GLY A 61 -19.96 -2.82 -3.54
N GLU A 62 -21.05 -2.53 -4.27
CA GLU A 62 -22.44 -2.61 -3.75
C GLU A 62 -22.74 -3.96 -3.08
N HIS A 63 -22.23 -5.05 -3.64
CA HIS A 63 -22.39 -6.39 -3.05
C HIS A 63 -21.86 -6.48 -1.61
N LEU A 64 -20.81 -5.75 -1.22
CA LEU A 64 -20.37 -5.71 0.18
C LEU A 64 -21.40 -4.99 1.04
N ALA A 65 -21.96 -3.88 0.55
CA ALA A 65 -22.98 -3.12 1.26
C ALA A 65 -24.28 -3.92 1.45
N GLU A 66 -24.60 -4.82 0.52
CA GLU A 66 -25.76 -5.71 0.61
C GLU A 66 -25.56 -6.89 1.58
N ASN A 67 -24.32 -7.35 1.74
CA ASN A 67 -24.02 -8.60 2.46
C ASN A 67 -23.47 -8.40 3.88
N TYR A 68 -23.07 -7.19 4.25
CA TYR A 68 -22.52 -6.88 5.57
C TYR A 68 -23.30 -5.76 6.27
N ASP A 69 -23.26 -5.76 7.60
CA ASP A 69 -23.89 -4.71 8.39
C ASP A 69 -23.06 -3.40 8.38
N GLU A 70 -23.72 -2.29 8.73
CA GLU A 70 -23.08 -0.96 8.74
C GLU A 70 -21.85 -0.92 9.65
N ALA A 71 -21.88 -1.63 10.78
CA ALA A 71 -20.76 -1.65 11.73
C ALA A 71 -19.51 -2.34 11.15
N PHE A 72 -19.69 -3.32 10.27
CA PHE A 72 -18.60 -3.89 9.49
C PHE A 72 -18.11 -2.92 8.42
N LEU A 73 -19.02 -2.31 7.66
CA LEU A 73 -18.66 -1.39 6.57
C LEU A 73 -17.94 -0.13 7.09
N ASP A 74 -18.35 0.39 8.25
CA ASP A 74 -17.67 1.50 8.92
C ASP A 74 -16.22 1.15 9.26
N ARG A 75 -15.97 -0.06 9.79
CA ARG A 75 -14.61 -0.54 10.07
C ARG A 75 -13.80 -0.77 8.80
N LEU A 76 -14.44 -1.25 7.73
CA LEU A 76 -13.78 -1.44 6.44
C LEU A 76 -13.38 -0.09 5.81
N CYS A 77 -14.20 0.95 6.00
CA CYS A 77 -13.92 2.31 5.52
C CYS A 77 -12.96 3.10 6.41
N ASP A 78 -12.81 2.71 7.68
CA ASP A 78 -11.90 3.38 8.62
C ASP A 78 -10.45 3.02 8.29
N ILE A 79 -9.74 4.00 7.73
CA ILE A 79 -8.29 3.99 7.50
C ILE A 79 -7.61 5.12 8.31
N GLY A 80 -8.11 5.34 9.53
CA GLY A 80 -7.57 6.28 10.51
C GLY A 80 -7.38 5.63 11.89
N ASP A 81 -7.63 6.42 12.93
CA ASP A 81 -7.30 6.06 14.32
C ASP A 81 -7.96 4.76 14.82
N GLY A 82 -9.18 4.45 14.37
CA GLY A 82 -9.86 3.23 14.83
C GLY A 82 -9.22 1.97 14.27
N ARG A 83 -8.76 2.00 13.01
CA ARG A 83 -7.94 0.91 12.42
C ARG A 83 -6.58 0.80 13.12
N VAL A 84 -5.91 1.91 13.40
CA VAL A 84 -4.64 1.91 14.16
C VAL A 84 -4.82 1.29 15.54
N ALA A 85 -5.88 1.62 16.26
CA ALA A 85 -6.16 1.03 17.56
C ALA A 85 -6.45 -0.50 17.48
N ALA A 86 -7.09 -0.95 16.39
CA ALA A 86 -7.29 -2.37 16.13
C ALA A 86 -5.96 -3.09 15.85
N MET A 87 -5.06 -2.46 15.09
CA MET A 87 -3.70 -2.97 14.84
C MET A 87 -2.90 -3.11 16.14
N ASP A 88 -2.93 -2.08 17.01
CA ASP A 88 -2.26 -2.11 18.32
C ASP A 88 -2.76 -3.29 19.18
N SER A 89 -4.07 -3.51 19.17
CA SER A 89 -4.69 -4.61 19.92
C SER A 89 -4.32 -5.99 19.37
N ALA A 90 -4.03 -6.09 18.07
CA ALA A 90 -3.64 -7.31 17.38
C ALA A 90 -2.12 -7.56 17.38
N GLY A 91 -1.31 -6.59 17.79
CA GLY A 91 0.15 -6.66 17.68
C GLY A 91 0.64 -6.54 16.23
N VAL A 92 -0.08 -5.80 15.39
CA VAL A 92 0.31 -5.50 14.00
C VAL A 92 0.97 -4.11 13.99
N ASP A 93 2.22 -4.06 13.55
CA ASP A 93 2.97 -2.81 13.51
C ASP A 93 2.58 -2.00 12.27
N VAL A 94 2.49 -2.66 11.11
CA VAL A 94 2.19 -2.02 9.82
C VAL A 94 1.17 -2.82 9.02
N GLN A 95 0.25 -2.12 8.37
CA GLN A 95 -0.63 -2.69 7.34
C GLN A 95 -0.32 -2.07 5.98
N VAL A 96 -0.16 -2.92 4.97
CA VAL A 96 -0.20 -2.50 3.57
C VAL A 96 -1.64 -2.60 3.09
N LEU A 97 -2.25 -1.44 2.84
CA LEU A 97 -3.67 -1.32 2.53
C LEU A 97 -3.92 -1.39 1.02
N SER A 98 -5.01 -2.06 0.64
CA SER A 98 -5.47 -2.16 -0.76
C SER A 98 -6.99 -2.06 -0.84
N LEU A 99 -7.51 -1.58 -1.98
CA LEU A 99 -8.95 -1.51 -2.21
C LEU A 99 -9.55 -2.93 -2.21
N ALA A 100 -10.70 -3.10 -1.57
CA ALA A 100 -11.44 -4.35 -1.58
C ALA A 100 -11.85 -4.78 -3.01
N ALA A 101 -11.91 -6.09 -3.23
CA ALA A 101 -12.40 -6.66 -4.48
C ALA A 101 -13.90 -6.37 -4.67
N PRO A 102 -14.39 -6.20 -5.92
CA PRO A 102 -13.69 -6.43 -7.19
C PRO A 102 -12.98 -5.18 -7.74
N GLY A 103 -12.62 -4.20 -6.91
CA GLY A 103 -11.82 -3.05 -7.32
C GLY A 103 -12.44 -2.21 -8.44
N THR A 104 -11.66 -2.01 -9.51
CA THR A 104 -12.05 -1.22 -10.70
C THR A 104 -12.38 -2.10 -11.92
N GLU A 105 -12.15 -3.41 -11.81
CA GLU A 105 -12.11 -4.37 -12.92
C GLU A 105 -13.43 -4.46 -13.71
N GLN A 106 -14.54 -4.06 -13.10
CA GLN A 106 -15.88 -4.17 -13.66
C GLN A 106 -16.41 -2.87 -14.26
N LEU A 107 -15.65 -1.77 -14.17
CA LEU A 107 -16.09 -0.45 -14.60
C LEU A 107 -15.72 -0.16 -16.06
N ASP A 108 -16.43 0.80 -16.66
CA ASP A 108 -15.97 1.41 -17.91
C ASP A 108 -14.67 2.20 -17.67
N PRO A 109 -13.79 2.35 -18.68
CA PRO A 109 -12.46 2.95 -18.52
C PRO A 109 -12.42 4.29 -17.78
N ASP A 110 -13.31 5.22 -18.10
CA ASP A 110 -13.32 6.56 -17.49
C ASP A 110 -13.74 6.51 -16.01
N ASP A 111 -14.70 5.66 -15.67
CA ASP A 111 -15.16 5.47 -14.30
C ASP A 111 -14.12 4.71 -13.45
N ALA A 112 -13.42 3.74 -14.05
CA ALA A 112 -12.30 3.04 -13.43
C ALA A 112 -11.19 4.01 -13.04
N VAL A 113 -10.80 4.91 -13.96
CA VAL A 113 -9.78 5.94 -13.70
C VAL A 113 -10.22 6.89 -12.58
N ALA A 114 -11.48 7.32 -12.61
CA ALA A 114 -12.01 8.21 -11.58
C ALA A 114 -12.05 7.55 -10.19
N LEU A 115 -12.45 6.28 -10.11
CA LEU A 115 -12.49 5.54 -8.85
C LEU A 115 -11.08 5.22 -8.32
N ALA A 116 -10.17 4.79 -9.19
CA ALA A 116 -8.78 4.51 -8.82
C ALA A 116 -8.13 5.73 -8.18
N ARG A 117 -8.24 6.90 -8.83
CA ARG A 117 -7.68 8.16 -8.31
C ARG A 117 -8.27 8.57 -6.97
N ASP A 118 -9.60 8.59 -6.83
CA ASP A 118 -10.24 8.94 -5.54
C ASP A 118 -9.81 7.97 -4.43
N THR A 119 -9.72 6.67 -4.74
CA THR A 119 -9.25 5.65 -3.80
C THR A 119 -7.80 5.88 -3.38
N ASN A 120 -6.91 6.08 -4.35
CA ASN A 120 -5.49 6.26 -4.09
C ASN A 120 -5.21 7.56 -3.34
N ASP A 121 -5.88 8.66 -3.68
CA ASP A 121 -5.70 9.94 -2.98
C ASP A 121 -6.17 9.85 -1.51
N ARG A 122 -7.24 9.10 -1.23
CA ARG A 122 -7.69 8.83 0.15
C ARG A 122 -6.69 7.99 0.92
N LEU A 123 -6.14 6.96 0.29
CA LEU A 123 -5.14 6.10 0.91
C LEU A 123 -3.83 6.86 1.14
N ALA A 124 -3.37 7.64 0.16
CA ALA A 124 -2.21 8.51 0.30
C ALA A 124 -2.37 9.46 1.49
N ALA A 125 -3.52 10.13 1.62
CA ALA A 125 -3.79 10.97 2.78
C ALA A 125 -3.80 10.19 4.12
N ALA A 126 -4.16 8.91 4.12
CA ALA A 126 -4.08 8.07 5.32
C ALA A 126 -2.63 7.67 5.66
N VAL A 127 -1.84 7.31 4.65
CA VAL A 127 -0.40 7.03 4.77
C VAL A 127 0.33 8.26 5.29
N GLU A 128 0.06 9.45 4.74
CA GLU A 128 0.65 10.71 5.23
C GLU A 128 0.33 11.00 6.70
N ARG A 129 -0.87 10.63 7.16
CA ARG A 129 -1.28 10.82 8.57
C ARG A 129 -0.65 9.79 9.52
N HIS A 130 -0.38 8.58 9.04
CA HIS A 130 0.17 7.48 9.84
C HIS A 130 1.31 6.75 9.09
N PRO A 131 2.41 7.45 8.74
CA PRO A 131 3.43 6.94 7.82
C PRO A 131 4.25 5.79 8.41
N ASP A 132 4.23 5.61 9.73
CA ASP A 132 4.87 4.51 10.45
C ASP A 132 3.94 3.29 10.63
N ARG A 133 2.66 3.40 10.23
CA ARG A 133 1.61 2.39 10.43
C ARG A 133 0.98 1.89 9.13
N PHE A 134 0.92 2.73 8.11
CA PHE A 134 0.29 2.39 6.84
C PHE A 134 1.27 2.51 5.68
N ALA A 135 1.16 1.58 4.74
CA ALA A 135 1.65 1.72 3.37
C ALA A 135 0.52 1.36 2.40
N GLY A 136 0.67 1.71 1.12
CA GLY A 136 -0.39 1.53 0.12
C GLY A 136 -0.01 0.65 -1.06
N PHE A 137 -0.95 -0.19 -1.49
CA PHE A 137 -1.00 -0.70 -2.85
C PHE A 137 -1.99 0.11 -3.68
N ALA A 138 -1.58 0.44 -4.90
CA ALA A 138 -2.38 1.21 -5.83
C ALA A 138 -3.64 0.46 -6.25
N ALA A 139 -4.80 1.10 -6.16
CA ALA A 139 -5.93 0.72 -7.00
C ALA A 139 -5.61 1.16 -8.43
N LEU A 140 -5.59 0.21 -9.38
CA LEU A 140 -5.28 0.48 -10.77
C LEU A 140 -6.54 0.39 -11.64
N PRO A 141 -6.78 1.33 -12.58
CA PRO A 141 -7.87 1.26 -13.53
C PRO A 141 -7.58 0.22 -14.62
N THR A 142 -7.70 -1.06 -14.29
CA THR A 142 -7.31 -2.18 -15.18
C THR A 142 -8.00 -2.20 -16.56
N PRO A 143 -9.22 -1.66 -16.77
CA PRO A 143 -9.81 -1.50 -18.10
C PRO A 143 -9.12 -0.44 -18.99
N ALA A 144 -8.24 0.40 -18.42
CA ALA A 144 -7.52 1.49 -19.11
C ALA A 144 -5.99 1.34 -18.90
N PRO A 145 -5.30 0.45 -19.65
CA PRO A 145 -3.92 0.07 -19.38
C PRO A 145 -2.91 1.22 -19.32
N ASP A 146 -3.02 2.19 -20.25
CA ASP A 146 -2.12 3.36 -20.27
C ASP A 146 -2.35 4.22 -19.02
N ALA A 147 -3.62 4.46 -18.66
CA ALA A 147 -3.96 5.21 -17.45
C ALA A 147 -3.59 4.44 -16.16
N ALA A 148 -3.56 3.11 -16.19
CA ALA A 148 -3.09 2.30 -15.08
C ALA A 148 -1.59 2.43 -14.86
N ALA A 149 -0.80 2.45 -15.94
CA ALA A 149 0.62 2.71 -15.85
C ALA A 149 0.89 4.14 -15.32
N ASP A 150 0.19 5.14 -15.85
CA ASP A 150 0.30 6.53 -15.40
C ASP A 150 -0.07 6.69 -13.92
N GLU A 151 -1.13 6.00 -13.47
CA GLU A 151 -1.56 6.07 -12.08
C GLU A 151 -0.59 5.37 -11.13
N LEU A 152 -0.03 4.22 -11.53
CA LEU A 152 1.00 3.53 -10.74
C LEU A 152 2.25 4.41 -10.58
N GLU A 153 2.74 5.00 -11.68
CA GLU A 153 3.89 5.91 -11.66
C GLU A 153 3.64 7.08 -10.72
N ARG A 154 2.44 7.68 -10.78
CA ARG A 154 2.03 8.80 -9.91
C ARG A 154 2.10 8.41 -8.43
N VAL A 155 1.45 7.32 -8.03
CA VAL A 155 1.33 6.98 -6.60
C VAL A 155 2.64 6.45 -6.01
N VAL A 156 3.48 5.81 -6.82
CA VAL A 156 4.84 5.42 -6.38
C VAL A 156 5.72 6.66 -6.23
N SER A 157 5.66 7.60 -7.17
CA SER A 157 6.54 8.78 -7.17
C SER A 157 6.13 9.86 -6.17
N ASP A 158 4.83 10.09 -6.03
CA ASP A 158 4.30 11.20 -5.24
C ASP A 158 3.94 10.77 -3.80
N HIS A 159 3.62 9.49 -3.59
CA HIS A 159 3.02 8.99 -2.34
C HIS A 159 3.70 7.76 -1.74
N ASP A 160 4.84 7.32 -2.29
CA ASP A 160 5.62 6.17 -1.83
C ASP A 160 4.81 4.87 -1.71
N PHE A 161 3.81 4.68 -2.58
CA PHE A 161 3.10 3.40 -2.65
C PHE A 161 4.08 2.28 -3.07
N VAL A 162 3.91 1.10 -2.47
CA VAL A 162 4.92 0.04 -2.56
C VAL A 162 4.69 -0.96 -3.69
N ALA A 163 3.47 -1.00 -4.25
CA ALA A 163 3.11 -1.70 -5.50
C ALA A 163 1.69 -1.31 -5.97
N GLY A 164 1.14 -2.05 -6.93
CA GLY A 164 -0.27 -2.03 -7.36
C GLY A 164 -0.78 -3.42 -7.69
#